data_AF-A0A7S0NBK9-F1
#
_entry.id   AF-A0A7S0NBK9-F1
#
_cell.length_a   1.000
_cell.length_b   1.000
_cell.length_c   1.000
_cell.angle_alpha   90.00
_cell.angle_beta   90.00
_cell.angle_gamma   90.00
#
_symmetry.space_group_name_H-M   'P 1'
#
loop_
_entity.id
_entity.type
_entity.pdbx_description
1 polymer ?
#
loop_
_entity_poly.entity_id
_entity_poly.type
_entity_poly.pdbx_seq_one_letter_code
_entity_poly.pdbx_strand_id
1 'polypeptide(L)'
;MAHLAASAIYLLNLRGEIIIYRTYRSEATRSLADAFRTQIVQAKDTATSPVRQLAGFNFCYIRCNNVYVLTVTKCNANAALAFKFMVQVTQLLKSYFNKFDEESIRNNFVLIYELLDEVLDYGYPQILSPDILKLYITQSSVRSFIDKAKEPVDNRATLQVTGAVGHRRDGIRYKKNEVYLDIIESVNLLMSAKGTVLRSDCSGKLMMKCFLSGMPDLKLGLNDKLTLESEGGTSKTGSKLIELDDVTFHQCVNLSQLDE
;
A
#
# COMPACT_ATOMS: atom_id res chain seq x y z
N MET A 1 4.12 2.56 -20.71
CA MET A 1 2.75 3.05 -20.98
C MET A 1 2.02 3.06 -19.64
N ALA A 2 1.48 4.20 -19.18
CA ALA A 2 0.81 4.24 -17.89
C ALA A 2 -0.47 3.41 -17.96
N HIS A 3 -0.62 2.44 -17.05
CA HIS A 3 -1.82 1.61 -16.99
C HIS A 3 -2.86 2.27 -16.08
N LEU A 4 -4.10 2.29 -16.54
CA LEU A 4 -5.24 2.76 -15.77
C LEU A 4 -5.52 1.81 -14.61
N ALA A 5 -5.78 2.35 -13.42
CA ALA A 5 -6.22 1.57 -12.25
C ALA A 5 -7.75 1.55 -12.13
N ALA A 6 -8.39 2.72 -12.09
CA ALA A 6 -9.82 2.83 -11.83
C ALA A 6 -10.43 4.09 -12.46
N SER A 7 -11.72 4.07 -12.80
CA SER A 7 -12.49 5.25 -13.22
C SER A 7 -13.24 5.90 -12.05
N ALA A 8 -13.57 5.11 -11.03
CA ALA A 8 -14.14 5.57 -9.77
C ALA A 8 -13.76 4.63 -8.62
N ILE A 9 -13.79 5.18 -7.40
CA ILE A 9 -13.68 4.44 -6.15
C ILE A 9 -14.92 4.67 -5.30
N TYR A 10 -15.41 3.60 -4.66
CA TYR A 10 -16.55 3.60 -3.76
C TYR A 10 -16.15 2.90 -2.47
N LEU A 11 -16.44 3.51 -1.32
CA LEU A 11 -16.38 2.84 -0.03
C LEU A 11 -17.83 2.58 0.41
N LEU A 12 -18.17 1.30 0.53
CA LEU A 12 -19.53 0.84 0.81
C LEU A 12 -19.58 0.14 2.17
N ASN A 13 -20.71 0.20 2.86
CA ASN A 13 -20.93 -0.61 4.06
C ASN A 13 -21.25 -2.08 3.70
N LEU A 14 -21.41 -2.93 4.72
CA LEU A 14 -21.76 -4.36 4.51
C LEU A 14 -23.11 -4.58 3.80
N ARG A 15 -24.00 -3.57 3.79
CA ARG A 15 -25.29 -3.62 3.09
C ARG A 15 -25.18 -3.22 1.61
N GLY A 16 -23.99 -2.81 1.16
CA GLY A 16 -23.73 -2.29 -0.18
C GLY A 16 -24.16 -0.83 -0.37
N GLU A 17 -24.39 -0.08 0.70
CA GLU A 17 -24.74 1.34 0.64
C GLU A 17 -23.47 2.20 0.61
N ILE A 18 -23.50 3.26 -0.19
CA ILE A 18 -22.36 4.17 -0.33
C ILE A 18 -22.16 4.97 0.96
N ILE A 19 -20.96 4.87 1.53
CA ILE A 19 -20.50 5.76 2.58
C ILE A 19 -19.87 7.01 1.94
N ILE A 20 -18.94 6.78 1.01
CA ILE A 20 -18.27 7.81 0.21
C ILE A 20 -17.94 7.26 -1.17
N TYR A 21 -17.94 8.11 -2.19
CA TYR A 21 -17.49 7.73 -3.53
C TYR A 21 -16.83 8.90 -4.23
N ARG A 22 -15.88 8.61 -5.12
CA ARG A 22 -15.22 9.60 -5.96
C ARG A 22 -15.10 9.08 -7.39
N THR A 23 -15.49 9.92 -8.34
CA THR A 23 -15.41 9.63 -9.78
C THR A 23 -14.29 10.44 -10.39
N TYR A 24 -13.38 9.77 -11.09
CA TYR A 24 -12.24 10.39 -11.78
C TYR A 24 -12.46 10.48 -13.29
N ARG A 25 -13.42 9.70 -13.81
CA ARG A 25 -13.88 9.75 -15.20
C ARG A 25 -15.41 9.81 -15.24
N SER A 26 -15.93 10.52 -16.23
CA SER A 26 -17.37 10.79 -16.39
C SER A 26 -18.25 9.55 -16.60
N GLU A 27 -17.65 8.42 -16.98
CA GLU A 27 -18.35 7.17 -17.27
C GLU A 27 -18.87 6.45 -16.01
N ALA A 28 -18.24 6.69 -14.86
CA ALA A 28 -18.59 6.02 -13.63
C ALA A 28 -19.60 6.86 -12.84
N THR A 29 -20.76 6.26 -12.53
CA THR A 29 -21.88 6.94 -11.88
C THR A 29 -22.24 6.28 -10.55
N ARG A 30 -23.05 6.97 -9.75
CA ARG A 30 -23.52 6.45 -8.47
C ARG A 30 -24.33 5.15 -8.59
N SER A 31 -25.07 4.96 -9.69
CA SER A 31 -25.92 3.78 -9.92
C SER A 31 -25.13 2.48 -10.09
N LEU A 32 -23.84 2.55 -10.40
CA LEU A 32 -22.98 1.36 -10.46
C LEU A 32 -22.80 0.71 -9.09
N ALA A 33 -22.86 1.50 -8.00
CA ALA A 33 -22.85 0.94 -6.65
C ALA A 33 -24.13 0.14 -6.35
N ASP A 34 -25.29 0.55 -6.89
CA ASP A 34 -26.55 -0.19 -6.74
C ASP A 34 -26.51 -1.52 -7.52
N ALA A 35 -25.89 -1.52 -8.70
CA ALA A 35 -25.63 -2.74 -9.45
C ALA A 35 -24.71 -3.69 -8.67
N PHE A 36 -23.64 -3.17 -8.05
CA PHE A 36 -22.78 -3.94 -7.16
C PHE A 36 -23.54 -4.53 -5.96
N ARG A 37 -24.38 -3.73 -5.30
CA ARG A 37 -25.19 -4.17 -4.16
C ARG A 37 -26.12 -5.32 -4.52
N THR A 38 -26.86 -5.18 -5.61
CA THR A 38 -27.87 -6.17 -6.03
C THR A 38 -27.24 -7.45 -6.57
N GLN A 39 -26.21 -7.32 -7.41
CA GLN A 39 -25.62 -8.46 -8.15
C GLN A 39 -24.49 -9.17 -7.40
N ILE A 40 -23.85 -8.52 -6.43
CA ILE A 40 -22.68 -9.07 -5.73
C ILE A 40 -22.95 -9.22 -4.24
N VAL A 41 -23.43 -8.17 -3.56
CA VAL A 41 -23.65 -8.22 -2.10
C VAL A 41 -24.87 -9.08 -1.73
N GLN A 42 -25.95 -8.96 -2.50
CA GLN A 42 -27.20 -9.71 -2.27
C GLN A 42 -27.25 -11.05 -3.03
N ALA A 43 -26.23 -11.35 -3.82
CA ALA A 43 -26.16 -12.64 -4.51
C ALA A 43 -26.06 -13.77 -3.49
N LYS A 44 -26.86 -14.83 -3.69
CA LYS A 44 -26.85 -16.04 -2.86
C LYS A 44 -25.63 -16.93 -3.09
N ASP A 45 -24.81 -16.58 -4.08
CA ASP A 45 -23.72 -17.42 -4.55
C ASP A 45 -22.46 -17.19 -3.72
N THR A 46 -21.93 -18.26 -3.12
CA THR A 46 -20.81 -18.18 -2.17
C THR A 46 -19.45 -18.03 -2.88
N ALA A 47 -19.38 -18.40 -4.16
CA ALA A 47 -18.20 -18.28 -5.00
C ALA A 47 -18.15 -16.88 -5.65
N THR A 48 -17.76 -15.86 -4.88
CA THR A 48 -17.63 -14.50 -5.42
C THR A 48 -16.19 -14.22 -5.88
N SER A 49 -16.00 -14.14 -7.20
CA SER A 49 -14.74 -13.63 -7.79
C SER A 49 -14.56 -12.16 -7.41
N PRO A 50 -13.35 -11.73 -6.97
CA PRO A 50 -13.08 -10.34 -6.60
C PRO A 50 -13.10 -9.37 -7.79
N VAL A 51 -13.12 -9.91 -9.02
CA VAL A 51 -13.35 -9.17 -10.26
C VAL A 51 -14.64 -9.67 -10.91
N ARG A 52 -15.56 -8.75 -11.22
CA ARG A 52 -16.84 -9.04 -11.89
C ARG A 52 -17.08 -8.05 -13.01
N GLN A 53 -17.64 -8.52 -14.11
CA GLN A 53 -18.06 -7.67 -15.21
C GLN A 53 -19.58 -7.55 -15.20
N LEU A 54 -20.11 -6.33 -15.11
CA LEU A 54 -21.55 -6.05 -15.11
C LEU A 54 -21.82 -4.87 -16.04
N ALA A 55 -22.77 -5.01 -16.95
CA ALA A 55 -23.21 -3.94 -17.87
C ALA A 55 -22.06 -3.22 -18.61
N GLY A 56 -21.01 -3.94 -19.00
CA GLY A 56 -19.84 -3.39 -19.69
C GLY A 56 -18.81 -2.70 -18.78
N PHE A 57 -19.00 -2.73 -17.46
CA PHE A 57 -18.03 -2.25 -16.48
C PHE A 57 -17.37 -3.41 -15.74
N ASN A 58 -16.08 -3.24 -15.44
CA ASN A 58 -15.29 -4.12 -14.60
C ASN A 58 -15.31 -3.58 -13.16
N PHE A 59 -15.77 -4.41 -12.23
CA PHE A 59 -15.85 -4.17 -10.81
C PHE A 59 -14.74 -4.97 -10.14
N CYS A 60 -13.79 -4.29 -9.51
CA CYS A 60 -12.76 -4.90 -8.68
C CYS A 60 -13.00 -4.47 -7.23
N TYR A 61 -13.15 -5.42 -6.31
CA TYR A 61 -13.46 -5.10 -4.93
C TYR A 61 -12.68 -5.93 -3.92
N ILE A 62 -12.40 -5.32 -2.77
CA ILE A 62 -11.88 -6.00 -1.59
C ILE A 62 -12.78 -5.70 -0.41
N ARG A 63 -12.78 -6.61 0.57
CA ARG A 63 -13.46 -6.40 1.85
C ARG A 63 -12.42 -6.17 2.93
N CYS A 64 -12.56 -5.05 3.65
CA CYS A 64 -11.73 -4.71 4.80
C CYS A 64 -12.65 -4.39 5.97
N ASN A 65 -12.63 -5.22 7.01
CA ASN A 65 -13.55 -5.13 8.15
C ASN A 65 -15.03 -5.10 7.69
N ASN A 66 -15.75 -4.03 8.05
CA ASN A 66 -17.15 -3.77 7.70
C ASN A 66 -17.31 -2.87 6.46
N VAL A 67 -16.27 -2.69 5.65
CA VAL A 67 -16.26 -1.82 4.48
C VAL A 67 -15.85 -2.61 3.23
N TYR A 68 -16.59 -2.44 2.15
CA TYR A 68 -16.16 -2.82 0.80
C TYR A 68 -15.44 -1.64 0.16
N VAL A 69 -14.24 -1.88 -0.34
CA VAL A 69 -13.52 -0.94 -1.21
C VAL A 69 -13.73 -1.44 -2.63
N LEU A 70 -14.45 -0.67 -3.43
CA LEU A 70 -14.81 -1.00 -4.79
C LEU A 70 -14.16 0.00 -5.75
N THR A 71 -13.53 -0.51 -6.79
CA THR A 71 -13.09 0.26 -7.95
C THR A 71 -13.85 -0.20 -9.18
N VAL A 72 -14.22 0.75 -10.03
CA VAL A 72 -14.97 0.49 -11.26
C VAL A 72 -14.27 1.11 -12.45
N THR A 73 -14.25 0.40 -13.58
CA THR A 73 -13.66 0.88 -14.83
C THR A 73 -14.33 0.24 -16.04
N LYS A 74 -14.53 1.00 -17.11
CA LYS A 74 -15.07 0.48 -18.37
C LYS A 74 -13.97 -0.07 -19.29
N CYS A 75 -12.76 0.45 -19.14
CA CYS A 75 -11.61 0.08 -19.96
C CYS A 75 -11.00 -1.25 -19.50
N ASN A 76 -10.15 -1.82 -20.35
CA ASN A 76 -9.24 -2.91 -19.97
C ASN A 76 -8.12 -2.37 -19.07
N ALA A 77 -8.42 -2.25 -17.78
CA ALA A 77 -7.50 -1.76 -16.76
C ALA A 77 -6.60 -2.88 -16.23
N ASN A 78 -5.45 -2.51 -15.67
CA ASN A 78 -4.61 -3.49 -14.98
C ASN A 78 -5.24 -3.83 -13.61
N ALA A 79 -5.84 -5.02 -13.51
CA ALA A 79 -6.52 -5.45 -12.29
C ALA A 79 -5.56 -5.50 -11.08
N ALA A 80 -4.32 -5.96 -11.26
CA ALA A 80 -3.34 -6.00 -10.18
C ALA A 80 -3.01 -4.59 -9.66
N LEU A 81 -2.90 -3.61 -10.55
CA LEU A 81 -2.72 -2.21 -10.17
C LEU A 81 -3.93 -1.68 -9.37
N ALA A 82 -5.15 -2.01 -9.78
CA ALA A 82 -6.37 -1.63 -9.06
C ALA A 82 -6.39 -2.24 -7.64
N PHE A 83 -6.06 -3.53 -7.50
CA PHE A 83 -5.98 -4.18 -6.19
C PHE A 83 -4.87 -3.61 -5.31
N LYS A 84 -3.68 -3.36 -5.88
CA LYS A 84 -2.57 -2.74 -5.16
C LYS A 84 -2.96 -1.35 -4.66
N PHE A 85 -3.59 -0.55 -5.50
CA PHE A 85 -4.12 0.77 -5.13
C PHE A 85 -5.15 0.67 -4.00
N MET A 86 -6.14 -0.22 -4.10
CA MET A 86 -7.16 -0.39 -3.04
C MET A 86 -6.54 -0.78 -1.69
N VAL A 87 -5.56 -1.68 -1.69
CA VAL A 87 -4.82 -2.07 -0.47
C VAL A 87 -4.03 -0.88 0.08
N GLN A 88 -3.32 -0.14 -0.77
CA GLN A 88 -2.51 1.01 -0.34
C GLN A 88 -3.37 2.18 0.17
N VAL A 89 -4.49 2.51 -0.48
CA VAL A 89 -5.44 3.51 0.02
C VAL A 89 -6.00 3.09 1.36
N THR A 90 -6.35 1.81 1.54
CA THR A 90 -6.81 1.32 2.84
C THR A 90 -5.74 1.49 3.92
N GLN A 91 -4.47 1.19 3.62
CA GLN A 91 -3.35 1.38 4.55
C GLN A 91 -3.10 2.87 4.85
N LEU A 92 -3.20 3.73 3.84
CA LEU A 92 -3.09 5.19 3.99
C LEU A 92 -4.17 5.71 4.95
N LEU A 93 -5.43 5.37 4.72
CA LEU A 93 -6.54 5.77 5.58
C LEU A 93 -6.38 5.22 7.01
N LYS A 94 -5.91 3.97 7.17
CA LYS A 94 -5.54 3.42 8.49
C LYS A 94 -4.42 4.23 9.16
N SER A 95 -3.43 4.71 8.41
CA SER A 95 -2.34 5.54 8.97
C SER A 95 -2.83 6.91 9.47
N TYR A 96 -3.89 7.46 8.87
CA TYR A 96 -4.51 8.70 9.36
C TYR A 96 -5.44 8.45 10.56
N PHE A 97 -6.26 7.41 10.53
CA PHE A 97 -7.35 7.21 11.50
C PHE A 97 -7.09 6.12 12.55
N ASN A 98 -5.95 5.43 12.49
CA ASN A 98 -5.59 4.21 13.24
C ASN A 98 -6.47 2.97 12.97
N LYS A 99 -7.72 3.18 12.55
CA LYS A 99 -8.69 2.15 12.19
C LYS A 99 -9.34 2.46 10.85
N PHE A 100 -9.76 1.43 10.13
CA PHE A 100 -10.53 1.54 8.90
C PHE A 100 -11.83 0.77 9.07
N ASP A 101 -12.88 1.50 9.42
CA ASP A 101 -14.25 1.03 9.61
C ASP A 101 -15.22 2.11 9.10
N GLU A 102 -16.50 1.73 9.00
CA GLU A 102 -17.58 2.62 8.55
C GLU A 102 -17.69 3.91 9.37
N GLU A 103 -17.45 3.84 10.68
CA GLU A 103 -17.52 4.99 11.58
C GLU A 103 -16.39 5.99 11.33
N SER A 104 -15.14 5.52 11.22
CA SER A 104 -13.99 6.37 10.89
C SER A 104 -14.17 7.08 9.55
N ILE A 105 -14.72 6.39 8.54
CA ILE A 105 -14.94 6.99 7.22
C ILE A 105 -15.98 8.10 7.32
N ARG A 106 -17.10 7.87 8.03
CA ARG A 106 -18.15 8.89 8.22
C ARG A 106 -17.66 10.10 8.99
N ASN A 107 -16.84 9.91 10.01
CA ASN A 107 -16.36 11.02 10.85
C ASN A 107 -15.28 11.88 10.16
N ASN A 108 -14.64 11.38 9.10
CA ASN A 108 -13.50 12.02 8.44
C ASN A 108 -13.71 12.26 6.94
N PHE A 109 -14.96 12.32 6.45
CA PHE A 109 -15.24 12.36 5.01
C PHE A 109 -14.56 13.51 4.24
N VAL A 110 -14.41 14.69 4.85
CA VAL A 110 -13.72 15.84 4.22
C VAL A 110 -12.27 15.49 3.89
N LEU A 111 -11.53 14.99 4.89
CA LEU A 111 -10.14 14.58 4.74
C LEU A 111 -10.00 13.41 3.75
N ILE A 112 -10.98 12.50 3.72
CA ILE A 112 -10.94 11.39 2.74
C ILE A 112 -11.11 11.92 1.32
N TYR A 113 -11.97 12.91 1.07
CA TYR A 113 -12.08 13.52 -0.26
C TYR A 113 -10.78 14.20 -0.68
N GLU A 114 -10.14 14.96 0.22
CA GLU A 114 -8.83 15.58 -0.05
C GLU A 114 -7.78 14.51 -0.38
N LEU A 115 -7.71 13.43 0.41
CA LEU A 115 -6.78 12.33 0.14
C LEU A 115 -7.08 11.65 -1.19
N LEU A 116 -8.34 11.37 -1.50
CA LEU A 116 -8.75 10.71 -2.74
C LEU A 116 -8.43 11.53 -3.98
N ASP A 117 -8.51 12.86 -3.91
CA ASP A 117 -8.13 13.75 -5.01
C ASP A 117 -6.61 13.80 -5.24
N GLU A 118 -5.83 13.60 -4.19
CA GLU A 118 -4.36 13.63 -4.27
C GLU A 118 -3.76 12.28 -4.67
N VAL A 119 -4.37 11.15 -4.27
CA VAL A 119 -3.80 9.81 -4.52
C VAL A 119 -4.11 9.24 -5.90
N LEU A 120 -5.07 9.80 -6.63
CA LEU A 120 -5.55 9.24 -7.89
C LEU A 120 -5.99 10.37 -8.82
N ASP A 121 -5.28 10.54 -9.94
CA ASP A 121 -5.61 11.57 -10.93
C ASP A 121 -6.03 10.92 -12.25
N TYR A 122 -7.24 11.23 -12.72
CA TYR A 122 -7.86 10.66 -13.93
C TYR A 122 -7.79 9.12 -14.05
N GLY A 123 -7.67 8.44 -12.90
CA GLY A 123 -7.56 6.99 -12.77
C GLY A 123 -6.15 6.41 -12.73
N TYR A 124 -5.12 7.26 -12.71
CA TYR A 124 -3.72 6.90 -12.53
C TYR A 124 -3.29 7.13 -11.08
N PRO A 125 -2.92 6.08 -10.32
CA PRO A 125 -2.43 6.24 -8.96
C PRO A 125 -1.20 7.14 -8.91
N GLN A 126 -1.20 8.06 -7.96
CA GLN A 126 -0.12 9.02 -7.72
C GLN A 126 0.68 8.62 -6.47
N ILE A 127 0.99 9.57 -5.58
CA ILE A 127 1.71 9.30 -4.34
C ILE A 127 0.73 8.80 -3.27
N LEU A 128 0.98 7.59 -2.76
CA LEU A 128 0.20 6.99 -1.68
C LEU A 128 0.99 6.89 -0.37
N SER A 129 2.16 7.53 -0.28
CA SER A 129 3.01 7.51 0.92
C SER A 129 2.39 8.35 2.04
N PRO A 130 2.00 7.75 3.19
CA PRO A 130 1.42 8.50 4.29
C PRO A 130 2.38 9.56 4.85
N ASP A 131 3.68 9.29 4.84
CA ASP A 131 4.70 10.18 5.39
C ASP A 131 4.85 11.47 4.57
N ILE A 132 4.58 11.40 3.26
CA ILE A 132 4.55 12.57 2.37
C ILE A 132 3.22 13.30 2.49
N LEU A 133 2.10 12.57 2.36
CA LEU A 133 0.77 13.17 2.34
C LEU A 133 0.45 13.91 3.65
N LYS A 134 0.93 13.40 4.80
CA LYS A 134 0.74 14.04 6.11
C LYS A 134 1.44 15.39 6.26
N LEU A 135 2.37 15.75 5.36
CA LEU A 135 3.06 17.04 5.41
C LEU A 135 2.14 18.19 5.03
N TYR A 136 1.26 17.97 4.06
CA TYR A 136 0.41 19.03 3.49
C TYR A 136 -1.09 18.75 3.63
N ILE A 137 -1.50 17.50 3.78
CA ILE A 137 -2.88 17.11 4.09
C ILE A 137 -2.94 16.76 5.58
N THR A 138 -3.40 17.71 6.39
CA THR A 138 -3.42 17.58 7.86
C THR A 138 -4.85 17.50 8.39
N GLN A 139 -5.08 16.72 9.45
CA GLN A 139 -6.35 16.66 10.21
C GLN A 139 -6.72 17.97 10.91
N SER A 140 -5.94 19.03 10.72
CA SER A 140 -6.03 20.29 11.45
C SER A 140 -7.24 21.16 11.09
N SER A 141 -8.23 20.62 10.38
CA SER A 141 -9.49 21.29 10.05
C SER A 141 -10.41 21.56 11.26
N VAL A 142 -9.96 21.32 12.50
CA VAL A 142 -10.71 21.72 13.72
C VAL A 142 -9.83 22.42 14.79
N ARG A 143 -8.49 22.48 14.69
CA ARG A 143 -7.67 22.98 15.82
C ARG A 143 -6.60 24.03 15.54
N SER A 144 -6.35 24.45 14.30
CA SER A 144 -5.27 25.43 14.08
C SER A 144 -5.43 26.24 12.80
N PHE A 145 -6.60 26.84 12.58
CA PHE A 145 -6.76 27.86 11.53
C PHE A 145 -6.26 29.25 11.94
N ILE A 146 -5.84 29.45 13.20
CA ILE A 146 -5.45 30.78 13.70
C ILE A 146 -3.91 30.98 13.70
N ASP A 147 -3.09 29.93 13.81
CA ASP A 147 -1.64 30.11 14.04
C ASP A 147 -0.73 29.87 12.83
N LYS A 148 -1.22 29.32 11.71
CA LYS A 148 -0.37 28.94 10.55
C LYS A 148 -0.33 29.96 9.40
N ALA A 149 -1.00 31.10 9.51
CA ALA A 149 -1.06 32.11 8.44
C ALA A 149 0.25 32.92 8.24
N LYS A 150 1.39 32.50 8.82
CA LYS A 150 2.68 33.20 8.74
C LYS A 150 3.85 32.36 8.23
N GLU A 151 3.68 31.07 7.97
CA GLU A 151 4.74 30.23 7.43
C GLU A 151 4.60 30.16 5.90
N PRO A 152 5.66 30.45 5.11
CA PRO A 152 5.61 30.28 3.67
C PRO A 152 5.28 28.82 3.35
N VAL A 153 4.46 28.61 2.31
CA VAL A 153 4.14 27.28 1.78
C VAL A 153 5.44 26.47 1.68
N ASP A 154 5.51 25.37 2.43
CA ASP A 154 6.75 24.61 2.62
C ASP A 154 7.16 23.98 1.28
N ASN A 155 8.02 24.67 0.52
CA ASN A 155 8.61 24.23 -0.75
C ASN A 155 9.32 22.86 -0.66
N ARG A 156 9.49 22.33 0.55
CA ARG A 156 10.04 20.99 0.78
C ARG A 156 9.06 19.88 0.40
N ALA A 157 7.74 20.11 0.49
CA ALA A 157 6.75 19.11 0.10
C ALA A 157 6.75 18.87 -1.42
N THR A 158 6.85 19.94 -2.22
CA THR A 158 6.90 19.84 -3.69
C THR A 158 8.18 19.17 -4.20
N LEU A 159 9.32 19.39 -3.53
CA LEU A 159 10.59 18.73 -3.86
C LEU A 159 10.59 17.23 -3.53
N GLN A 160 9.88 16.79 -2.49
CA GLN A 160 9.75 15.37 -2.13
C GLN A 160 8.80 14.60 -3.05
N VAL A 161 7.82 15.29 -3.62
CA VAL A 161 6.87 14.74 -4.60
C VAL A 161 7.52 14.57 -5.98
N THR A 162 8.45 15.46 -6.35
CA THR A 162 9.08 15.49 -7.69
C THR A 162 10.50 14.89 -7.74
N GLY A 163 11.14 14.67 -6.60
CA GLY A 163 12.49 14.11 -6.50
C GLY A 163 12.57 12.61 -6.77
N ALA A 164 13.77 12.12 -7.14
CA ALA A 164 14.02 10.70 -7.40
C ALA A 164 13.84 9.79 -6.17
N VAL A 165 13.85 10.35 -4.95
CA VAL A 165 13.73 9.61 -3.69
C VAL A 165 12.44 10.00 -2.96
N GLY A 166 11.35 9.29 -3.24
CA GLY A 166 10.04 9.54 -2.63
C GLY A 166 9.79 8.86 -1.27
N HIS A 167 10.77 8.16 -0.70
CA HIS A 167 10.58 7.38 0.54
C HIS A 167 11.33 7.94 1.76
N ARG A 168 12.13 9.00 1.60
CA ARG A 168 12.89 9.62 2.71
C ARG A 168 13.03 11.12 2.52
N ARG A 169 12.92 11.86 3.62
CA ARG A 169 13.00 13.32 3.64
C ARG A 169 14.43 13.78 3.91
N ASP A 170 14.84 14.84 3.23
CA ASP A 170 16.08 15.54 3.53
C ASP A 170 15.97 16.34 4.85
N GLY A 171 17.10 16.62 5.48
CA GLY A 171 17.19 17.43 6.70
C GLY A 171 16.73 16.74 7.99
N ILE A 172 16.45 15.43 7.96
CA ILE A 172 16.15 14.67 9.19
C ILE A 172 17.39 14.69 10.11
N ARG A 173 17.19 14.99 11.40
CA ARG A 173 18.27 14.99 12.41
C ARG A 173 17.83 14.28 13.67
N TYR A 174 18.63 13.31 14.11
CA TYR A 174 18.47 12.63 15.39
C TYR A 174 19.64 12.97 16.32
N LYS A 175 19.41 12.90 17.63
CA LYS A 175 20.47 13.09 18.64
C LYS A 175 21.50 11.97 18.61
N LYS A 176 21.05 10.76 18.31
CA LYS A 176 21.85 9.55 18.17
C LYS A 176 21.39 8.82 16.92
N ASN A 177 22.36 8.40 16.10
CA ASN A 177 22.06 7.63 14.90
C ASN A 177 22.02 6.15 15.26
N GLU A 178 20.85 5.52 15.13
CA GLU A 178 20.64 4.11 15.49
C GLU A 178 19.77 3.42 14.43
N VAL A 179 20.03 2.14 14.18
CA VAL A 179 19.22 1.28 13.31
C VAL A 179 18.88 0.03 14.09
N TYR A 180 17.59 -0.29 14.14
CA TYR A 180 17.10 -1.55 14.69
C TYR A 180 16.63 -2.44 13.54
N LEU A 181 17.05 -3.69 13.56
CA LEU A 181 16.69 -4.72 12.59
C LEU A 181 15.99 -5.86 13.33
N ASP A 182 14.74 -6.11 12.98
CA ASP A 182 13.98 -7.26 13.46
C ASP A 182 13.84 -8.27 12.32
N ILE A 183 14.38 -9.47 12.52
CA ILE A 183 14.20 -10.61 11.61
C ILE A 183 13.04 -11.44 12.14
N ILE A 184 11.94 -11.49 11.38
CA ILE A 184 10.72 -12.19 11.77
C ILE A 184 10.51 -13.34 10.80
N GLU A 185 10.60 -14.56 11.31
CA GLU A 185 10.38 -15.79 10.55
C GLU A 185 9.06 -16.44 10.95
N SER A 186 8.27 -16.86 9.95
CA SER A 186 7.03 -17.61 10.14
C SER A 186 7.19 -18.98 9.50
N VAL A 187 7.19 -20.03 10.33
CA VAL A 187 7.26 -21.41 9.86
C VAL A 187 5.86 -21.90 9.53
N ASN A 188 5.62 -22.20 8.26
CA ASN A 188 4.38 -22.77 7.76
C ASN A 188 4.53 -24.28 7.66
N LEU A 189 3.81 -25.03 8.49
CA LEU A 189 3.85 -26.49 8.52
C LEU A 189 2.46 -27.08 8.31
N LEU A 190 2.33 -27.94 7.30
CA LEU A 190 1.15 -28.78 7.09
C LEU A 190 1.56 -30.24 7.25
N MET A 191 0.91 -30.95 8.17
CA MET A 191 1.21 -32.34 8.48
C MET A 191 -0.06 -33.19 8.35
N SER A 192 0.09 -34.40 7.83
CA SER A 192 -0.99 -35.38 7.78
C SER A 192 -1.33 -35.88 9.19
N ALA A 193 -2.54 -36.43 9.38
CA ALA A 193 -2.92 -37.07 10.65
C ALA A 193 -2.01 -38.24 11.05
N LYS A 194 -1.22 -38.79 10.11
CA LYS A 194 -0.24 -39.87 10.35
C LYS A 194 1.16 -39.35 10.74
N GLY A 195 1.34 -38.03 10.80
CA GLY A 195 2.63 -37.41 11.12
C GLY A 195 3.55 -37.16 9.93
N THR A 196 3.08 -37.34 8.69
CA THR A 196 3.87 -37.04 7.48
C THR A 196 3.80 -35.56 7.16
N VAL A 197 4.94 -34.89 7.03
CA VAL A 197 5.00 -33.49 6.59
C VAL A 197 4.58 -33.40 5.11
N LEU A 198 3.53 -32.65 4.84
CA LEU A 198 3.00 -32.41 3.48
C LEU A 198 3.54 -31.11 2.88
N ARG A 199 3.74 -30.09 3.72
CA ARG A 199 4.34 -28.81 3.33
C ARG A 199 5.09 -28.24 4.52
N SER A 200 6.31 -27.75 4.28
CA SER A 200 7.11 -27.05 5.26
C SER A 200 7.87 -25.94 4.54
N ASP A 201 7.54 -24.69 4.83
CA ASP A 201 8.25 -23.52 4.29
C ASP A 201 8.41 -22.44 5.38
N CYS A 202 9.42 -21.59 5.22
CA CYS A 202 9.66 -20.47 6.11
C CYS A 202 9.47 -19.16 5.35
N SER A 203 8.54 -18.32 5.81
CA SER A 203 8.37 -16.96 5.29
C SER A 203 9.05 -15.98 6.24
N GLY A 204 10.20 -15.43 5.82
CA GLY A 204 10.93 -14.40 6.56
C GLY A 204 10.55 -12.99 6.12
N LYS A 205 10.58 -12.03 7.06
CA LYS A 205 10.59 -10.60 6.75
C LYS A 205 11.57 -9.87 7.65
N LEU A 206 12.28 -8.92 7.06
CA LEU A 206 13.22 -8.06 7.77
C LEU A 206 12.57 -6.68 7.94
N MET A 207 12.31 -6.30 9.18
CA MET A 207 11.71 -5.03 9.54
C MET A 207 12.80 -4.10 10.07
N MET A 208 12.91 -2.91 9.49
CA MET A 208 13.90 -1.91 9.90
C MET A 208 13.23 -0.72 10.58
N LYS A 209 13.84 -0.25 11.66
CA LYS A 209 13.51 1.03 12.30
C LYS A 209 14.76 1.91 12.33
N CYS A 210 14.80 2.90 11.44
CA CYS A 210 15.97 3.73 11.21
C CYS A 210 15.82 5.11 11.85
N PHE A 211 16.67 5.43 12.81
CA PHE A 211 16.82 6.76 13.40
C PHE A 211 18.13 7.37 12.91
N LEU A 212 18.22 7.69 11.62
CA LEU A 212 19.43 8.22 11.00
C LEU A 212 19.25 9.66 10.55
N SER A 213 20.30 10.47 10.70
CA SER A 213 20.33 11.86 10.24
C SER A 213 20.75 11.96 8.76
N GLY A 214 20.24 12.95 8.03
CA GLY A 214 20.54 13.20 6.61
C GLY A 214 19.95 12.14 5.66
N MET A 215 20.64 11.91 4.54
CA MET A 215 20.29 10.93 3.50
C MET A 215 21.38 9.85 3.42
N PRO A 216 21.47 8.92 4.39
CA PRO A 216 22.50 7.89 4.37
C PRO A 216 22.11 6.74 3.44
N ASP A 217 23.11 6.23 2.72
CA ASP A 217 23.00 4.98 1.98
C ASP A 217 23.32 3.81 2.90
N LEU A 218 22.40 2.84 2.99
CA LEU A 218 22.57 1.63 3.79
C LEU A 218 22.82 0.43 2.89
N LYS A 219 23.82 -0.37 3.25
CA LYS A 219 24.10 -1.67 2.65
C LYS A 219 23.83 -2.75 3.69
N LEU A 220 23.08 -3.76 3.32
CA LEU A 220 22.75 -4.91 4.17
C LEU A 220 23.38 -6.16 3.54
N GLY A 221 24.22 -6.85 4.30
CA GLY A 221 24.76 -8.15 3.93
C GLY A 221 24.00 -9.27 4.64
N LEU A 222 23.57 -10.27 3.88
CA LEU A 222 23.01 -11.52 4.40
C LEU A 222 23.96 -12.67 4.03
N ASN A 223 23.95 -13.74 4.80
CA ASN A 223 24.70 -14.97 4.50
C ASN A 223 23.98 -15.83 3.46
N ASP A 224 23.53 -15.20 2.38
CA ASP A 224 22.86 -15.85 1.27
C ASP A 224 23.87 -16.57 0.37
N LYS A 225 23.49 -17.77 -0.08
CA LYS A 225 24.35 -18.66 -0.85
C LYS A 225 24.70 -18.08 -2.22
N LEU A 226 23.72 -17.46 -2.91
CA LEU A 226 23.90 -16.94 -4.27
C LEU A 226 24.86 -15.76 -4.30
N THR A 227 24.68 -14.81 -3.37
CA THR A 227 25.53 -13.61 -3.26
C THR A 227 26.98 -13.93 -2.86
N LEU A 228 27.20 -14.96 -2.04
CA LEU A 228 28.55 -15.35 -1.62
C LEU A 228 29.30 -16.18 -2.68
N GLU A 229 28.58 -16.91 -3.53
CA GLU A 229 29.16 -17.64 -4.68
C GLU A 229 29.58 -16.69 -5.81
N SER A 230 28.85 -15.59 -6.04
CA SER A 230 29.19 -14.59 -7.08
C SER A 230 30.40 -13.72 -6.70
N GLU A 231 30.56 -13.37 -5.43
CA GLU A 231 31.68 -12.53 -4.95
C GLU A 231 33.03 -13.28 -4.85
N GLY A 232 33.11 -14.55 -5.27
CA GLY A 232 34.33 -15.35 -5.21
C GLY A 232 34.84 -15.57 -3.78
N GLY A 233 33.97 -15.37 -2.79
CA GLY A 233 34.27 -15.54 -1.38
C GLY A 233 34.58 -17.00 -1.10
N THR A 234 35.83 -17.32 -0.77
CA THR A 234 36.19 -18.64 -0.24
C THR A 234 35.42 -18.81 1.06
N SER A 235 34.32 -19.58 1.02
CA SER A 235 33.56 -19.90 2.22
C SER A 235 34.53 -20.48 3.24
N LYS A 236 34.73 -19.80 4.37
CA LYS A 236 35.42 -20.42 5.50
C LYS A 236 34.64 -21.69 5.81
N THR A 237 35.27 -22.84 5.62
CA THR A 237 34.76 -24.18 5.90
C THR A 237 33.96 -24.17 7.22
N GLY A 238 32.63 -24.13 7.13
CA GLY A 238 31.73 -24.10 8.30
C GLY A 238 30.70 -22.96 8.37
N SER A 239 30.68 -21.98 7.46
CA SER A 239 29.59 -20.98 7.45
C SER A 239 28.29 -21.59 6.94
N LYS A 240 27.24 -21.63 7.79
CA LYS A 240 25.88 -22.01 7.36
C LYS A 240 25.35 -20.92 6.43
N LEU A 241 25.24 -21.26 5.15
CA LEU A 241 24.62 -20.41 4.14
C LEU A 241 23.09 -20.61 4.18
N ILE A 242 22.36 -19.54 3.89
CA ILE A 242 20.91 -19.57 3.72
C ILE A 242 20.63 -19.59 2.22
N GLU A 243 19.72 -20.46 1.80
CA GLU A 243 19.20 -20.46 0.44
C GLU A 243 17.85 -19.74 0.46
N LEU A 244 17.75 -18.65 -0.30
CA LEU A 244 16.55 -17.84 -0.41
C LEU A 244 15.85 -18.16 -1.72
N ASP A 245 14.65 -18.75 -1.65
CA ASP A 245 13.88 -19.14 -2.83
C ASP A 245 13.35 -17.93 -3.62
N ASP A 246 12.85 -16.91 -2.91
CA ASP A 246 12.32 -15.67 -3.47
C ASP A 246 12.51 -14.52 -2.48
N VAL A 247 12.79 -13.32 -2.98
CA VAL A 247 13.03 -12.12 -2.16
C VAL A 247 12.28 -10.92 -2.72
N THR A 248 11.38 -10.38 -1.90
CA THR A 248 10.68 -9.13 -2.23
C THR A 248 11.30 -7.96 -1.50
N PHE A 249 11.64 -6.90 -2.22
CA PHE A 249 12.26 -5.70 -1.64
C PHE A 249 11.30 -4.53 -1.50
N HIS A 250 11.60 -3.66 -0.53
CA HIS A 250 10.97 -2.34 -0.45
C HIS A 250 11.48 -1.44 -1.59
N GLN A 251 10.70 -0.45 -2.00
CA GLN A 251 11.03 0.49 -3.09
C GLN A 251 12.35 1.26 -2.86
N CYS A 252 12.86 1.31 -1.63
CA CYS A 252 14.12 1.97 -1.32
C CYS A 252 15.37 1.16 -1.71
N VAL A 253 15.21 -0.11 -2.08
CA VAL A 253 16.32 -0.95 -2.50
C VAL A 253 16.60 -0.71 -3.98
N ASN A 254 17.87 -0.47 -4.31
CA ASN A 254 18.31 -0.35 -5.68
C ASN A 254 18.51 -1.74 -6.30
N LEU A 255 17.50 -2.23 -7.03
CA LEU A 255 17.54 -3.55 -7.64
C LEU A 255 18.63 -3.68 -8.71
N SER A 256 19.00 -2.58 -9.39
CA SER A 256 20.07 -2.60 -10.41
C SER A 256 21.43 -2.99 -9.86
N GLN A 257 21.65 -2.82 -8.55
CA GLN A 257 22.90 -3.19 -7.89
C GLN A 257 22.89 -4.61 -7.33
N LEU A 258 21.75 -5.32 -7.40
CA LEU A 258 21.63 -6.71 -6.95
C LEU A 258 21.82 -7.72 -8.09
N ASP A 259 21.57 -7.29 -9.33
CA ASP A 259 21.68 -8.13 -10.54
C ASP A 259 23.10 -8.10 -11.16
N GLU A 260 24.03 -7.30 -10.61
CA GLU A 260 25.46 -7.26 -10.97
C GLU A 260 26.29 -8.17 -10.06
#